data_AF-A0A6G9AIR3-F1
#
_entry.id   AF-A0A6G9AIR3-F1
#
_cell.length_a   1.000
_cell.length_b   1.000
_cell.length_c   1.000
_cell.angle_alpha   90.00
_cell.angle_beta   90.00
_cell.angle_gamma   90.00
#
_symmetry.space_group_name_H-M   'P 1'
#
loop_
_entity.id
_entity.type
_entity.pdbx_description
1 polymer ?
#
loop_
_entity_poly.entity_id
_entity_poly.type
_entity_poly.pdbx_seq_one_letter_code
_entity_poly.pdbx_strand_id
1 'polypeptide(L)'
;MKSFKTMRHANDSEKAASLCWMDITDDQLSVLNKIVSSKRIQDIMIDSYGFSWGSEKSPSSTNFYFTIASKNEVPQEEIDKFIQFFEQSEF
;
A
#
# COMPACT_ATOMS: atom_id res chain seq x y z
N MET A 1 12.73 2.39 -6.51
CA MET A 1 11.41 3.06 -6.40
C MET A 1 11.49 4.23 -5.41
N LYS A 2 10.62 5.25 -5.49
CA LYS A 2 10.60 6.36 -4.50
C LYS A 2 10.23 5.82 -3.12
N SER A 3 10.77 6.41 -2.04
CA SER A 3 10.41 6.07 -0.66
C SER A 3 8.94 6.39 -0.38
N PHE A 4 8.26 5.55 0.39
CA PHE A 4 6.90 5.78 0.85
C PHE A 4 6.86 6.18 2.33
N LYS A 5 5.69 6.68 2.77
CA LYS A 5 5.38 6.94 4.18
C LYS A 5 4.30 5.97 4.64
N THR A 6 4.40 5.51 5.88
CA THR A 6 3.34 4.70 6.51
C THR A 6 2.43 5.62 7.34
N MET A 7 1.12 5.49 7.16
CA MET A 7 0.10 6.22 7.91
C MET A 7 -0.86 5.23 8.57
N ARG A 8 -1.10 5.35 9.88
CA ARG A 8 -2.10 4.55 10.60
C ARG A 8 -3.40 5.35 10.71
N HIS A 9 -4.51 4.72 10.33
CA HIS A 9 -5.86 5.26 10.43
C HIS A 9 -6.47 4.77 11.74
N ALA A 10 -6.73 5.70 12.66
CA ALA A 10 -7.23 5.39 14.00
C ALA A 10 -8.74 5.62 14.17
N ASN A 11 -9.43 6.15 13.15
CA ASN A 11 -10.83 6.55 13.24
C ASN A 11 -11.73 5.61 12.43
N ASP A 12 -12.73 5.06 13.12
CA ASP A 12 -13.78 4.11 12.72
C ASP A 12 -13.47 2.60 12.77
N SER A 13 -14.56 1.84 12.76
CA SER A 13 -14.77 0.39 12.94
C SER A 13 -13.78 -0.57 12.26
N GLU A 14 -12.94 -0.05 11.38
CA GLU A 14 -11.87 -0.76 10.69
C GLU A 14 -10.55 -0.04 10.99
N LYS A 15 -9.63 -0.75 11.65
CA LYS A 15 -8.28 -0.22 11.85
C LYS A 15 -7.48 -0.49 10.58
N ALA A 16 -6.88 0.56 10.03
CA ALA A 16 -6.18 0.47 8.76
C ALA A 16 -4.79 1.13 8.80
N ALA A 17 -3.91 0.71 7.90
CA ALA A 17 -2.62 1.31 7.65
C ALA A 17 -2.39 1.49 6.15
N SER A 18 -1.89 2.65 5.75
CA SER A 18 -1.57 2.95 4.35
C SER A 18 -0.07 3.15 4.14
N LEU A 19 0.45 2.63 3.04
CA LEU A 19 1.74 2.97 2.45
C LEU A 19 1.50 4.00 1.34
N CYS A 20 2.08 5.17 1.48
CA CYS A 20 1.81 6.34 0.65
C CYS A 20 3.06 6.78 -0.10
N TRP A 21 3.02 6.71 -1.43
CA TRP A 21 4.03 7.27 -2.32
C TRP A 21 3.54 8.63 -2.82
N MET A 22 4.28 9.69 -2.49
CA MET A 22 3.94 11.06 -2.88
C MET A 22 4.74 11.49 -4.11
N ASP A 23 4.16 12.29 -4.99
CA ASP A 23 4.78 12.85 -6.18
C ASP A 23 5.60 11.84 -7.01
N ILE A 24 4.92 10.77 -7.42
CA ILE A 24 5.47 9.74 -8.30
C ILE A 24 5.24 10.07 -9.78
N THR A 25 6.10 9.55 -10.64
CA THR A 25 5.93 9.65 -12.10
C THR A 25 4.86 8.66 -12.61
N ASP A 26 4.37 8.87 -13.83
CA ASP A 26 3.42 7.94 -14.47
C ASP A 26 4.04 6.54 -14.66
N ASP A 27 5.36 6.44 -14.92
CA ASP A 27 6.09 5.17 -14.96
C ASP A 27 6.09 4.46 -13.61
N GLN A 28 6.36 5.21 -12.53
CA GLN A 28 6.33 4.67 -11.17
C GLN A 28 4.91 4.23 -10.77
N LEU A 29 3.88 4.98 -11.17
CA LEU A 29 2.49 4.59 -10.98
C LEU A 29 2.17 3.28 -11.71
N SER A 30 2.65 3.11 -12.95
CA SER A 30 2.48 1.89 -13.72
C SER A 30 3.13 0.68 -13.03
N VAL A 31 4.34 0.85 -12.50
CA VAL A 31 5.03 -0.18 -11.71
C VAL A 31 4.23 -0.52 -10.44
N LEU A 32 3.81 0.47 -9.66
CA LEU A 32 3.03 0.25 -8.44
C LEU A 32 1.71 -0.48 -8.73
N ASN A 33 0.98 -0.09 -9.78
CA ASN A 33 -0.24 -0.76 -10.21
C ASN A 33 0.00 -2.23 -10.57
N LYS A 34 1.12 -2.56 -11.23
CA LYS A 34 1.48 -3.94 -11.53
C LYS A 34 1.79 -4.74 -10.26
N ILE A 35 2.48 -4.14 -9.30
CA ILE A 35 2.83 -4.77 -8.02
C ILE A 35 1.56 -5.13 -7.23
N VAL A 36 0.67 -4.16 -7.02
CA VAL A 36 -0.57 -4.37 -6.23
C VAL A 36 -1.62 -5.21 -6.93
N SER A 37 -1.53 -5.36 -8.26
CA SER A 37 -2.37 -6.28 -9.02
C SER A 37 -1.77 -7.68 -9.15
N SER A 38 -0.56 -7.91 -8.61
CA SER A 38 0.15 -9.18 -8.75
C SER A 38 -0.44 -10.26 -7.83
N LYS A 39 -0.35 -11.53 -8.23
CA LYS A 39 -0.75 -12.64 -7.35
C LYS A 39 0.07 -12.71 -6.06
N ARG A 40 1.34 -12.27 -6.09
CA ARG A 40 2.22 -12.29 -4.91
C ARG A 40 1.69 -11.46 -3.75
N ILE A 41 1.03 -10.33 -4.02
CA ILE A 41 0.42 -9.54 -2.95
C ILE A 41 -0.79 -10.26 -2.36
N GLN A 42 -1.54 -11.00 -3.18
CA GLN A 42 -2.66 -11.82 -2.74
C GLN A 42 -2.18 -13.01 -1.90
N ASP A 43 -1.02 -13.59 -2.21
CA ASP A 43 -0.43 -14.68 -1.41
C ASP A 43 0.04 -14.21 -0.02
N ILE A 44 0.35 -12.91 0.13
CA ILE A 44 0.69 -12.31 1.43
C ILE A 44 -0.58 -11.99 2.25
N MET A 45 -1.76 -11.98 1.61
CA MET A 45 -3.02 -11.74 2.31
C MET A 45 -3.35 -12.91 3.24
N ILE A 46 -3.58 -12.58 4.52
CA ILE A 46 -4.20 -13.50 5.47
C ILE A 46 -5.70 -13.23 5.47
N ASP A 47 -6.53 -14.27 5.60
CA ASP A 47 -8.01 -14.23 5.59
C ASP A 47 -8.65 -13.16 6.51
N SER A 48 -7.89 -12.61 7.46
CA SER A 48 -8.32 -11.61 8.44
C SER A 48 -8.01 -10.15 8.08
N TYR A 49 -7.34 -9.91 6.95
CA TYR A 49 -7.03 -8.57 6.44
C TYR A 49 -7.64 -8.36 5.05
N GLY A 50 -8.15 -7.16 4.80
CA GLY A 50 -8.49 -6.67 3.47
C GLY A 50 -7.43 -5.70 2.98
N PHE A 51 -7.36 -5.49 1.67
CA PHE A 51 -6.52 -4.44 1.10
C PHE A 51 -7.23 -3.69 -0.02
N SER A 52 -6.81 -2.45 -0.22
CA SER A 52 -7.25 -1.61 -1.32
C SER A 52 -6.10 -0.71 -1.75
N TRP A 53 -6.17 -0.19 -2.97
CA TRP A 53 -5.20 0.78 -3.44
C TRP A 53 -5.87 1.80 -4.35
N GLY A 54 -5.20 2.93 -4.52
CA GLY A 54 -5.67 4.00 -5.38
C GLY A 54 -4.58 5.01 -5.65
N SER A 55 -4.89 5.94 -6.56
CA SER A 55 -4.02 7.06 -6.86
C SER A 55 -4.83 8.34 -6.99
N GLU A 56 -4.26 9.44 -6.55
CA GLU A 56 -4.80 10.78 -6.77
C GLU A 56 -3.87 11.53 -7.72
N LYS A 57 -4.42 12.02 -8.83
CA LYS A 57 -3.69 12.79 -9.82
C LYS A 57 -4.03 14.26 -9.67
N SER A 58 -3.05 15.06 -9.28
CA SER A 58 -3.11 16.52 -9.31
C SER A 58 -2.36 17.05 -10.54
N PRO A 59 -2.57 18.33 -10.93
CA PRO A 59 -1.85 18.92 -12.06
C PRO A 59 -0.33 18.90 -11.92
N SER A 60 0.18 18.89 -10.68
CA SER A 60 1.60 18.98 -10.35
C SER A 60 2.22 17.66 -9.89
N SER A 61 1.41 16.67 -9.50
CA SER A 61 1.90 15.41 -8.95
C SER A 61 0.85 14.30 -8.90
N THR A 62 1.33 13.07 -8.92
CA THR A 62 0.51 11.87 -8.67
C THR A 62 0.92 11.30 -7.31
N ASN A 63 -0.07 10.96 -6.48
CA ASN A 63 0.13 10.21 -5.25
C ASN A 63 -0.49 8.83 -5.39
N PHE A 64 0.12 7.82 -4.78
CA PHE A 64 -0.37 6.45 -4.74
C PHE A 64 -0.47 5.95 -3.31
N TYR A 65 -1.52 5.21 -3.02
CA TYR A 65 -1.84 4.70 -1.70
C TYR A 65 -2.13 3.21 -1.80
N PHE A 66 -1.52 2.43 -0.92
CA PHE A 66 -1.88 1.04 -0.67
C PHE A 66 -2.33 0.93 0.78
N THR A 67 -3.53 0.42 1.03
CA THR A 67 -4.16 0.37 2.36
C THR A 67 -4.42 -1.06 2.75
N ILE A 68 -4.05 -1.42 3.96
CA ILE A 68 -4.36 -2.69 4.63
C ILE A 68 -5.36 -2.37 5.73
N ALA A 69 -6.45 -3.12 5.81
CA ALA A 69 -7.52 -2.91 6.76
C ALA A 69 -7.93 -4.21 7.46
N SER A 70 -8.37 -4.12 8.70
CA SER A 70 -8.97 -5.23 9.45
C SER A 70 -10.05 -4.74 10.41
N LYS A 71 -10.92 -5.65 10.83
CA LYS A 71 -11.85 -5.43 11.95
C LYS A 71 -11.12 -5.17 13.25
N ASN A 72 -9.91 -5.72 13.40
CA ASN A 72 -9.02 -5.50 14.53
C ASN A 72 -7.81 -4.66 14.10
N GLU A 73 -6.93 -4.38 15.05
CA GLU A 73 -5.72 -3.63 14.75
C GLU A 73 -4.81 -4.41 13.82
N VAL A 74 -4.35 -3.76 12.75
CA VAL A 74 -3.32 -4.33 11.89
C VAL A 74 -2.01 -4.36 12.69
N PRO A 75 -1.47 -5.55 13.01
CA PRO A 75 -0.20 -5.67 13.70
C PRO A 75 0.93 -5.03 12.90
N GLN A 76 1.93 -4.48 13.58
CA GLN A 76 3.09 -3.91 12.90
C GLN A 76 3.82 -4.95 12.04
N GLU A 77 3.91 -6.20 12.49
CA GLU A 77 4.51 -7.30 11.72
C GLU A 77 3.85 -7.53 10.35
N GLU A 78 2.53 -7.35 10.25
CA GLU A 78 1.83 -7.48 8.97
C GLU A 78 2.16 -6.31 8.05
N ILE A 79 2.19 -5.09 8.59
CA ILE A 79 2.61 -3.90 7.84
C ILE A 79 4.05 -4.08 7.34
N ASP A 80 4.94 -4.61 8.18
CA ASP A 80 6.34 -4.84 7.85
C ASP A 80 6.52 -5.87 6.72
N LYS A 81 5.66 -6.90 6.62
CA LYS A 81 5.66 -7.83 5.48
C LYS A 81 5.36 -7.12 4.16
N PHE A 82 4.36 -6.22 4.15
CA PHE A 82 4.05 -5.44 2.95
C PHE A 82 5.19 -4.46 2.63
N ILE A 83 5.75 -3.80 3.62
CA ILE A 83 6.94 -2.94 3.46
C ILE A 83 8.07 -3.71 2.77
N GLN A 84 8.45 -4.87 3.32
CA GLN A 84 9.50 -5.72 2.76
C GLN A 84 9.15 -6.16 1.34
N PHE A 85 7.90 -6.53 1.07
CA PHE A 85 7.46 -6.90 -0.27
C PHE A 85 7.64 -5.77 -1.29
N PHE A 86 7.24 -4.54 -0.96
CA PHE A 86 7.42 -3.39 -1.85
C PHE A 86 8.89 -2.99 -2.02
N GLU A 87 9.71 -3.15 -0.99
CA GLU A 87 11.16 -2.89 -1.04
C GLU A 87 11.91 -3.93 -1.89
N GLN A 88 11.50 -5.20 -1.83
CA GLN A 88 12.08 -6.31 -2.61
C GLN A 88 11.51 -6.41 -4.03
N SER A 89 10.44 -5.68 -4.32
CA SER A 89 9.86 -5.62 -5.66
C SER A 89 10.72 -4.73 -6.55
N GLU A 90 11.85 -5.26 -7.02
CA GLU A 90 12.63 -4.68 -8.11
C GLU A 90 11.89 -4.92 -9.44
N PHE A 91 11.17 -3.90 -9.88
CA PHE A 91 10.74 -3.73 -11.26
C PHE A 91 11.10 -2.31 -11.73
#